data_AF-A0A7V4G9N3-F1
#
_entry.id   AF-A0A7V4G9N3-F1
#
_cell.length_a   1.000
_cell.length_b   1.000
_cell.length_c   1.000
_cell.angle_alpha   90.00
_cell.angle_beta   90.00
_cell.angle_gamma   90.00
#
_symmetry.space_group_name_H-M   'P 1'
#
loop_
_entity.id
_entity.type
_entity.pdbx_description
1 polymer ?
#
loop_
_entity_poly.entity_id
_entity_poly.type
_entity_poly.pdbx_seq_one_letter_code
_entity_poly.pdbx_strand_id
1 'polypeptide(L)'
;MREVMRLNSENPCHSASPRGRYTNCFKIGHNILEVVLDFGQCYPEEEIHFHTRIVTTPACAKALLATLQESLRKYELEFGGGDA
;
A
#
# COMPACT_ATOMS: atom_id res chain seq x y z
N MET A 1 -24.16 -35.29 -28.67
CA MET A 1 -22.93 -34.53 -29.00
C MET A 1 -22.30 -34.13 -27.68
N ARG A 2 -21.28 -34.86 -27.21
CA ARG A 2 -19.85 -34.45 -27.24
C ARG A 2 -19.61 -33.06 -26.65
N GLU A 3 -19.32 -33.06 -25.35
CA GLU A 3 -18.13 -32.48 -24.73
C GLU A 3 -17.48 -31.27 -25.40
N VAL A 4 -17.38 -30.17 -24.65
CA VAL A 4 -16.16 -29.36 -24.60
C VAL A 4 -15.99 -28.83 -23.17
N MET A 5 -15.32 -29.66 -22.37
CA MET A 5 -14.64 -29.23 -21.17
C MET A 5 -13.53 -28.28 -21.61
N ARG A 6 -13.77 -26.96 -21.57
CA ARG A 6 -12.70 -25.96 -21.69
C ARG A 6 -11.96 -25.87 -20.36
N LEU A 7 -11.11 -26.87 -20.11
CA LEU A 7 -9.98 -26.72 -19.20
C LEU A 7 -8.96 -25.85 -19.92
N ASN A 8 -9.11 -24.53 -19.82
CA ASN A 8 -8.00 -23.64 -20.09
C ASN A 8 -7.06 -23.73 -18.90
N SER A 9 -6.14 -24.70 -18.98
CA SER A 9 -4.86 -24.66 -18.29
C SER A 9 -4.14 -23.40 -18.76
N GLU A 10 -3.94 -22.44 -17.86
CA GLU A 10 -2.66 -21.80 -17.56
C GLU A 10 -2.88 -21.12 -16.20
N ASN A 11 -2.44 -21.76 -15.11
CA ASN A 11 -2.20 -21.04 -13.87
C ASN A 11 -0.78 -20.48 -13.99
N PRO A 12 -0.59 -19.20 -14.35
CA PRO A 12 0.67 -18.59 -14.01
C PRO A 12 0.76 -18.59 -12.49
N CYS A 13 1.58 -19.49 -11.95
CA CYS A 13 2.20 -19.31 -10.64
C CYS A 13 3.21 -18.17 -10.75
N HIS A 14 2.75 -16.99 -11.14
CA HIS A 14 3.53 -15.77 -11.11
C HIS A 14 3.44 -15.27 -9.68
N SER A 15 4.58 -15.28 -8.99
CA SER A 15 4.88 -14.27 -7.98
C SER A 15 4.81 -12.91 -8.66
N ALA A 16 3.59 -12.44 -8.94
CA ALA A 16 3.38 -11.14 -9.54
C ALA A 16 3.87 -10.12 -8.53
N SER A 17 4.93 -9.39 -8.88
CA SER A 17 5.41 -8.29 -8.06
C SER A 17 4.22 -7.39 -7.72
N PRO A 18 4.07 -6.96 -6.45
CA PRO A 18 2.94 -6.15 -6.06
C PRO A 18 2.86 -4.91 -6.95
N ARG A 19 1.69 -4.67 -7.54
CA ARG A 19 1.45 -3.46 -8.33
C ARG A 19 1.38 -2.25 -7.40
N GLY A 20 2.28 -1.30 -7.58
CA GLY A 20 2.21 -0.01 -6.88
C GLY A 20 0.97 0.77 -7.30
N ARG A 21 0.26 1.35 -6.33
CA ARG A 21 -0.85 2.28 -6.56
C ARG A 21 -0.48 3.63 -6.01
N TYR A 22 -0.62 4.69 -6.82
CA TYR A 22 -0.37 6.04 -6.37
C TYR A 22 -1.37 6.45 -5.30
N THR A 23 -0.89 7.06 -4.22
CA THR A 23 -1.72 7.56 -3.12
C THR A 23 -1.25 8.96 -2.74
N ASN A 24 -2.21 9.85 -2.47
CA ASN A 24 -1.95 11.21 -2.01
C ASN A 24 -2.75 11.57 -0.74
N CYS A 25 -3.63 10.67 -0.28
CA CYS A 25 -4.35 10.81 0.97
C CYS A 25 -4.35 9.49 1.73
N PHE A 26 -4.32 9.56 3.06
CA PHE A 26 -4.38 8.38 3.90
C PHE A 26 -5.20 8.61 5.17
N LYS A 27 -5.73 7.54 5.74
CA LYS A 27 -6.46 7.53 7.01
C LYS A 27 -5.94 6.41 7.90
N ILE A 28 -5.76 6.70 9.18
CA ILE A 28 -5.28 5.74 10.17
C ILE A 28 -6.34 5.56 11.25
N GLY A 29 -6.71 4.30 11.50
CA GLY A 29 -7.55 3.89 12.62
C GLY A 29 -6.86 2.82 13.44
N HIS A 30 -7.29 2.62 14.68
CA HIS A 30 -6.76 1.53 15.51
C HIS A 30 -7.77 1.09 16.58
N ASN A 31 -7.59 -0.13 17.05
CA ASN A 31 -8.14 -0.64 18.30
C ASN A 31 -7.02 -1.33 19.10
N ILE A 32 -7.38 -2.08 20.14
CA ILE A 32 -6.40 -2.75 21.02
C ILE A 32 -5.60 -3.85 20.28
N LEU A 33 -6.19 -4.45 19.25
CA LEU A 33 -5.63 -5.60 18.53
C LEU A 33 -4.93 -5.20 17.22
N GLU A 34 -5.44 -4.20 16.53
CA GLU A 34 -5.01 -3.86 15.17
C GLU A 34 -4.94 -2.36 14.88
N VAL A 35 -4.13 -2.04 13.88
CA VAL A 35 -4.01 -0.73 13.23
C VAL A 35 -4.43 -0.91 11.78
N VAL A 36 -5.27 0.01 11.30
CA VAL A 36 -5.77 0.05 9.93
C VAL A 36 -5.20 1.28 9.25
N LEU A 37 -4.53 1.07 8.11
CA LEU A 37 -3.98 2.10 7.24
C LEU A 37 -4.74 2.06 5.91
N ASP A 38 -5.52 3.09 5.65
CA ASP A 38 -6.22 3.28 4.38
C ASP A 38 -5.46 4.28 3.52
N PHE A 39 -5.10 3.86 2.30
CA PHE A 39 -4.45 4.66 1.28
C PHE A 39 -5.44 4.93 0.15
N GLY A 40 -5.51 6.17 -0.27
CA GLY A 40 -6.44 6.62 -1.30
C GLY A 40 -5.92 7.76 -2.14
N GLN A 41 -6.85 8.25 -2.96
CA GLN A 41 -6.67 9.41 -3.82
C GLN A 41 -7.75 10.45 -3.50
N CYS A 42 -7.32 11.70 -3.38
CA CYS A 42 -8.19 12.86 -3.20
C CYS A 42 -7.80 13.91 -4.25
N TYR A 43 -8.77 14.32 -5.06
CA TYR A 43 -8.62 15.36 -6.07
C TYR A 43 -9.62 16.48 -5.78
N PRO A 44 -9.35 17.73 -6.20
CA PRO A 44 -10.36 18.79 -6.15
C PRO A 44 -11.64 18.33 -6.85
N GLU A 45 -12.79 18.59 -6.24
CA GLU A 45 -14.14 18.26 -6.78
C GLU A 45 -14.50 16.76 -6.81
N GLU A 46 -13.61 15.86 -6.37
CA GLU A 46 -13.88 14.43 -6.29
C GLU A 46 -14.01 13.93 -4.85
N GLU A 47 -14.83 12.90 -4.65
CA GLU A 47 -14.86 12.18 -3.38
C GLU A 47 -13.57 11.39 -3.16
N ILE A 48 -13.16 11.27 -1.90
CA ILE A 48 -11.96 10.51 -1.54
C ILE A 48 -12.16 9.03 -1.89
N HIS A 49 -11.29 8.49 -2.75
CA HIS A 49 -11.30 7.09 -3.13
C HIS A 49 -10.20 6.30 -2.41
N PHE A 50 -10.57 5.58 -1.35
CA PHE A 50 -9.67 4.64 -0.68
C PHE A 50 -9.58 3.33 -1.43
N HIS A 51 -8.35 2.90 -1.68
CA HIS A 51 -8.10 1.88 -2.68
C HIS A 51 -7.19 0.75 -2.19
N THR A 52 -6.39 1.00 -1.15
CA THR A 52 -5.56 -0.01 -0.50
C THR A 52 -5.74 0.12 1.01
N ARG A 53 -6.08 -0.99 1.65
CA ARG A 53 -6.13 -1.11 3.11
C ARG A 53 -5.06 -2.07 3.58
N ILE A 54 -4.27 -1.66 4.56
CA ILE A 54 -3.38 -2.53 5.31
C ILE A 54 -3.92 -2.63 6.73
N VAL A 55 -4.22 -3.85 7.16
CA VAL A 55 -4.55 -4.16 8.56
C VAL A 55 -3.35 -4.87 9.16
N THR A 56 -2.87 -4.39 10.30
CA THR A 56 -1.66 -4.92 10.92
C THR A 56 -1.69 -4.79 12.43
N THR A 57 -0.75 -5.42 13.12
CA THR A 57 -0.63 -5.29 14.58
C THR A 57 0.03 -3.97 14.97
N PRO A 58 -0.22 -3.46 16.20
CA PRO A 58 0.49 -2.27 16.70
C PRO A 58 2.03 -2.43 16.68
N ALA A 59 2.55 -3.65 16.86
CA ALA A 59 3.98 -3.93 16.81
C ALA A 59 4.54 -3.74 15.38
N CYS A 60 3.86 -4.32 14.38
CA CYS A 60 4.24 -4.16 12.97
C CYS A 60 4.08 -2.71 12.49
N ALA A 61 3.05 -1.99 12.93
CA ALA A 61 2.87 -0.57 12.61
C ALA A 61 4.02 0.31 13.14
N LYS A 62 4.50 0.03 14.36
CA LYS A 62 5.68 0.73 14.92
C LYS A 62 6.96 0.41 14.13
N ALA A 63 7.15 -0.84 13.74
CA ALA A 63 8.28 -1.23 12.90
C ALA A 63 8.24 -0.52 11.53
N LEU A 64 7.06 -0.48 10.90
CA LEU A 64 6.84 0.26 9.64
C LEU A 64 7.21 1.74 9.80
N LEU A 65 6.75 2.41 10.86
CA LEU A 65 7.06 3.81 11.13
C LEU A 65 8.56 4.05 11.26
N ALA A 66 9.26 3.23 12.05
CA ALA A 66 10.70 3.35 12.25
C ALA A 66 11.48 3.17 10.94
N THR A 67 11.13 2.15 10.14
CA THR A 67 11.74 1.93 8.82
C THR A 67 11.46 3.08 7.86
N LEU A 68 10.23 3.58 7.81
CA LEU A 68 9.86 4.69 6.94
C LEU A 68 10.63 5.97 7.31
N GLN A 69 10.75 6.28 8.60
CA GLN A 69 11.50 7.45 9.08
C GLN A 69 12.98 7.38 8.70
N GLU A 70 13.62 6.21 8.86
CA GLU A 70 15.01 6.00 8.44
C GLU A 70 15.18 6.16 6.93
N SER A 71 14.27 5.60 6.13
CA SER A 71 14.28 5.74 4.67
C SER A 71 14.11 7.20 4.22
N LEU A 72 13.22 7.96 4.86
CA LEU A 72 13.02 9.38 4.55
C LEU A 72 14.25 10.21 4.93
N ARG A 73 14.86 9.99 6.09
CA ARG A 73 16.12 10.68 6.45
C ARG A 73 17.23 10.43 5.42
N LYS A 74 17.35 9.21 4.92
CA LYS A 74 18.33 8.89 3.86
C LYS A 74 18.03 9.62 2.57
N TYR A 75 16.76 9.64 2.18
CA TYR A 75 16.29 10.40 1.02
C TYR A 75 16.59 11.90 1.17
N GLU A 76 16.31 12.50 2.32
CA GLU A 76 16.62 13.91 2.59
C GLU A 76 18.13 14.20 2.60
N LEU A 77 18.96 13.28 3.09
CA LEU A 77 20.42 13.45 3.01
C LEU A 77 20.93 13.41 1.56
N GLU A 78 20.31 12.59 0.72
CA GLU A 78 20.70 12.39 -0.68
C GLU A 78 20.16 13.48 -1.61
N PHE A 79 18.94 13.97 -1.37
CA PHE A 79 18.21 14.88 -2.26
C PHE A 79 17.79 16.22 -1.64
N GLY A 80 17.88 16.37 -0.31
CA GLY A 80 17.42 17.55 0.44
C GLY A 80 18.42 18.70 0.54
N GLY A 81 19.50 18.69 -0.25
CA GLY A 81 20.45 19.81 -0.35
C GLY A 81 19.85 20.98 -1.14
N GLY A 82 18.98 21.77 -0.53
CA GLY A 82 18.39 22.93 -1.19
C GLY A 82 17.68 23.95 -0.32
N ASP A 83 16.86 23.57 0.66
CA ASP A 83 16.03 24.54 1.38
C ASP A 83 15.78 24.12 2.84
N ALA A 84 16.58 24.68 3.74
CA ALA A 84 16.31 24.79 5.18
C ALA A 84 16.53 26.25 5.60
#